data_AF-A0AAV6D7P9-F1
#
_entry.id   AF-A0AAV6D7P9-F1
#
_cell.length_a   1.000
_cell.length_b   1.000
_cell.length_c   1.000
_cell.angle_alpha   90.00
_cell.angle_beta   90.00
_cell.angle_gamma   90.00
#
_symmetry.space_group_name_H-M   'P 1'
#
loop_
_entity.id
_entity.type
_entity.pdbx_description
1 polymer ?
#
loop_
_entity_poly.entity_id
_entity_poly.type
_entity_poly.pdbx_seq_one_letter_code
_entity_poly.pdbx_strand_id
1 'polypeptide(L)'
;MNETNETKKTDCCEKTQAGNCCDQSLAFLALRLWLGVRALLAGVEKFGAYQTIQKPLIDPTTGQPDASGVLHNVSVKHYAFANYSGIPASLKDKFANEPLLPKFALATFDHLLGPALIVTGVMLLIGLGTRISLFVQALIYLALTVGLILIDKPDGITYLGVHVAMIAFALVLAKYNKFALFKKW
;
A
#
# COMPACT_ATOMS: atom_id res chain seq x y z
N MET A 1 -55.15 -19.85 -16.55
CA MET A 1 -53.83 -19.87 -17.24
C MET A 1 -53.04 -18.64 -16.83
N ASN A 2 -52.28 -18.68 -15.72
CA ASN A 2 -51.42 -17.55 -15.33
C ASN A 2 -50.12 -17.98 -14.60
N GLU A 3 -49.81 -19.27 -14.54
CA GLU A 3 -48.67 -19.80 -13.75
C GLU A 3 -47.33 -19.83 -14.52
N THR A 4 -47.31 -19.52 -15.81
CA THR A 4 -46.10 -19.63 -16.65
C THR A 4 -45.25 -18.36 -16.69
N ASN A 5 -45.73 -17.23 -16.14
CA ASN A 5 -45.02 -15.95 -16.18
C ASN A 5 -44.20 -15.64 -14.91
N GLU A 6 -44.54 -16.23 -13.76
CA GLU A 6 -43.85 -15.94 -12.49
C GLU A 6 -42.56 -16.75 -12.31
N THR A 7 -42.56 -18.00 -12.78
CA THR A 7 -41.39 -18.91 -12.75
C THR A 7 -40.27 -18.47 -13.68
N LYS A 8 -40.58 -17.84 -14.82
CA LYS A 8 -39.57 -17.30 -15.74
C LYS A 8 -38.91 -16.01 -15.22
N LYS A 9 -39.63 -15.23 -14.40
CA LYS A 9 -39.13 -13.97 -13.82
C LYS A 9 -38.20 -14.21 -12.64
N THR A 10 -38.45 -15.28 -11.87
CA THR A 10 -37.58 -15.70 -10.75
C THR A 10 -36.26 -16.27 -11.24
N ASP A 11 -36.26 -17.07 -12.31
CA ASP A 11 -35.06 -17.73 -12.84
C ASP A 11 -34.06 -16.75 -13.53
N CYS A 12 -34.57 -15.72 -14.21
CA CYS A 12 -33.72 -14.66 -14.79
C CYS A 12 -33.17 -13.69 -13.73
N CYS A 13 -33.91 -13.44 -12.65
CA CYS A 13 -33.43 -12.61 -11.55
C CYS A 13 -32.35 -13.33 -10.74
N GLU A 14 -32.49 -14.65 -10.55
CA GLU A 14 -31.53 -15.49 -9.84
C GLU A 14 -30.21 -15.66 -10.62
N LYS A 15 -30.24 -15.86 -11.94
CA LYS A 15 -29.00 -15.90 -12.76
C LYS A 15 -28.30 -14.54 -12.87
N THR A 16 -29.06 -13.45 -12.94
CA THR A 16 -28.49 -12.09 -12.98
C THR A 16 -27.93 -11.68 -11.61
N GLN A 17 -28.55 -12.13 -10.50
CA GLN A 17 -28.02 -11.94 -9.15
C GLN A 17 -26.85 -12.87 -8.83
N ALA A 18 -26.83 -14.11 -9.33
CA ALA A 18 -25.73 -15.05 -9.16
C ALA A 18 -24.45 -14.58 -9.91
N GLY A 19 -24.61 -14.04 -11.14
CA GLY A 19 -23.54 -13.38 -11.88
C GLY A 19 -22.98 -12.18 -11.11
N ASN A 20 -23.86 -11.23 -10.74
CA ASN A 20 -23.47 -10.05 -9.95
C ASN A 20 -22.79 -10.41 -8.62
N CYS A 21 -23.22 -11.47 -7.93
CA CYS A 21 -22.58 -11.90 -6.69
C CYS A 21 -21.19 -12.50 -6.89
N CYS A 22 -20.93 -13.18 -8.02
CA CYS A 22 -19.59 -13.63 -8.39
C CYS A 22 -18.71 -12.46 -8.84
N ASP A 23 -19.24 -11.56 -9.65
CA ASP A 23 -18.55 -10.37 -10.15
C ASP A 23 -18.15 -9.42 -9.01
N GLN A 24 -19.05 -9.19 -8.05
CA GLN A 24 -18.77 -8.39 -6.85
C GLN A 24 -17.73 -9.05 -5.93
N SER A 25 -17.73 -10.39 -5.86
CA SER A 25 -16.73 -11.13 -5.07
C SER A 25 -15.35 -11.07 -5.74
N LEU A 26 -15.28 -11.14 -7.08
CA LEU A 26 -14.05 -10.98 -7.86
C LEU A 26 -13.53 -9.54 -7.80
N ALA A 27 -14.42 -8.54 -7.91
CA ALA A 27 -14.06 -7.13 -7.77
C ALA A 27 -13.46 -6.85 -6.39
N PHE A 28 -14.06 -7.40 -5.32
CA PHE A 28 -13.50 -7.31 -3.98
C PHE A 28 -12.14 -8.02 -3.87
N LEU A 29 -12.00 -9.22 -4.46
CA LEU A 29 -10.74 -9.97 -4.44
C LEU A 29 -9.61 -9.22 -5.16
N ALA A 30 -9.91 -8.58 -6.30
CA ALA A 30 -8.95 -7.75 -7.03
C ALA A 30 -8.49 -6.55 -6.18
N LEU A 31 -9.44 -5.83 -5.55
CA LEU A 31 -9.12 -4.71 -4.65
C LEU A 31 -8.30 -5.17 -3.44
N ARG A 32 -8.66 -6.31 -2.86
CA ARG A 32 -7.97 -6.91 -1.72
C ARG A 32 -6.54 -7.28 -2.09
N LEU A 33 -6.33 -7.94 -3.23
CA LEU A 33 -4.99 -8.31 -3.70
C LEU A 33 -4.16 -7.06 -3.97
N TRP A 34 -4.73 -6.08 -4.67
CA TRP A 34 -4.06 -4.82 -4.96
C TRP A 34 -3.63 -4.07 -3.69
N LEU A 35 -4.58 -3.82 -2.78
CA LEU A 35 -4.33 -3.06 -1.56
C LEU A 35 -3.36 -3.80 -0.62
N GLY A 36 -3.46 -5.13 -0.54
CA GLY A 36 -2.65 -5.97 0.33
C GLY A 36 -1.21 -6.11 -0.14
N VAL A 37 -1.00 -6.49 -1.41
CA VAL A 37 0.34 -6.61 -2.00
C VAL A 37 1.06 -5.27 -1.95
N ARG A 38 0.35 -4.20 -2.32
CA ARG A 38 0.93 -2.86 -2.29
C ARG A 38 1.31 -2.42 -0.88
N ALA A 39 0.46 -2.68 0.13
CA ALA A 39 0.79 -2.34 1.51
C ALA A 39 2.03 -3.09 2.00
N LEU A 40 2.16 -4.37 1.64
CA LEU A 40 3.37 -5.14 1.90
C LEU A 40 4.60 -4.52 1.24
N LEU A 41 4.54 -4.25 -0.06
CA LEU A 41 5.67 -3.66 -0.79
C LEU A 41 6.05 -2.29 -0.21
N ALA A 42 5.07 -1.42 0.03
CA ALA A 42 5.29 -0.11 0.62
C ALA A 42 5.88 -0.18 2.04
N GLY A 43 5.52 -1.20 2.81
CA GLY A 43 6.08 -1.46 4.13
C GLY A 43 7.52 -2.00 4.07
N VAL A 44 7.80 -2.97 3.19
CA VAL A 44 9.14 -3.54 2.97
C VAL A 44 10.11 -2.49 2.42
N GLU A 45 9.63 -1.60 1.56
CA GLU A 45 10.40 -0.47 1.04
C GLU A 45 10.99 0.42 2.14
N LYS A 46 10.36 0.48 3.33
CA LYS A 46 10.88 1.23 4.49
C LYS A 46 12.13 0.64 5.12
N PHE A 47 12.49 -0.59 4.77
CA PHE A 47 13.72 -1.25 5.20
C PHE A 47 14.85 -1.13 4.16
N GLY A 48 14.61 -0.43 3.06
CA GLY A 48 15.61 -0.18 2.01
C GLY A 48 16.41 1.09 2.28
N ALA A 49 17.74 0.98 2.32
CA ALA A 49 18.64 2.13 2.29
C ALA A 49 19.54 2.07 1.06
N TYR A 50 19.85 3.24 0.52
CA TYR A 50 20.82 3.41 -0.55
C TYR A 50 22.22 3.46 0.05
N GLN A 51 23.08 2.50 -0.31
CA GLN A 51 24.50 2.57 0.03
C GLN A 51 25.28 2.91 -1.23
N THR A 52 26.08 3.98 -1.17
CA THR A 52 27.01 4.36 -2.22
C THR A 52 28.19 3.40 -2.20
N ILE A 53 28.14 2.38 -3.05
CA ILE A 53 29.31 1.54 -3.31
C ILE A 53 30.11 2.25 -4.38
N GLN A 54 31.30 2.72 -4.02
CA GLN A 54 32.26 3.26 -4.97
C GLN A 54 32.73 2.11 -5.87
N LYS A 55 32.23 2.05 -7.11
CA LYS A 55 32.74 1.11 -8.12
C LYS A 55 33.67 1.90 -9.04
N PRO A 56 34.88 1.39 -9.33
CA PRO A 56 35.75 2.02 -10.32
C PRO A 56 35.08 1.94 -11.71
N LEU A 57 35.20 3.01 -12.48
CA LEU A 57 34.65 3.09 -13.84
C LEU A 57 35.26 1.98 -14.70
N ILE A 58 34.45 1.27 -15.49
CA ILE A 58 34.95 0.23 -16.42
C ILE A 58 35.00 0.85 -17.81
N ASP A 59 36.17 0.84 -18.44
CA ASP A 59 36.36 1.38 -19.79
C ASP A 59 35.58 0.51 -20.81
N PRO A 60 34.67 1.10 -21.61
CA PRO A 60 33.83 0.38 -22.59
C PRO A 60 34.62 -0.33 -23.70
N THR A 61 35.94 -0.08 -23.84
CA THR A 61 36.79 -0.71 -24.85
C THR A 61 37.62 -1.89 -24.34
N THR A 62 37.91 -1.96 -23.03
CA THR A 62 38.82 -2.98 -22.46
C THR A 62 38.17 -3.87 -21.39
N GLY A 63 36.99 -3.49 -20.86
CA GLY A 63 36.30 -4.26 -19.82
C GLY A 63 37.05 -4.31 -18.48
N GLN A 64 38.12 -3.53 -18.32
CA GLN A 64 38.90 -3.39 -17.09
C GLN A 64 38.59 -2.06 -16.39
N PRO A 65 38.85 -1.95 -15.07
CA PRO A 65 38.74 -0.69 -14.34
C PRO A 65 39.67 0.36 -14.96
N ASP A 66 39.14 1.55 -15.25
CA ASP A 66 39.83 2.68 -15.84
C ASP A 66 41.10 3.03 -15.04
N ALA A 67 42.24 3.13 -15.73
CA ALA A 67 43.54 3.47 -15.16
C ALA A 67 43.56 4.86 -14.49
N SER A 68 42.54 5.69 -14.75
CA SER A 68 42.35 7.03 -14.19
C SER A 68 41.87 7.05 -12.73
N GLY A 69 41.48 5.91 -12.14
CA GLY A 69 41.09 5.83 -10.73
C GLY A 69 39.80 6.58 -10.36
N VAL A 70 38.99 6.96 -11.35
CA VAL A 70 37.72 7.68 -11.12
C VAL A 70 36.70 6.71 -10.54
N LEU A 71 36.33 6.98 -9.28
CA LEU A 71 35.34 6.21 -8.54
C LEU A 71 33.94 6.73 -8.88
N HIS A 72 33.08 5.86 -9.40
CA HIS A 72 31.66 6.20 -9.60
C HIS A 72 30.86 5.73 -8.38
N ASN A 73 30.15 6.68 -7.77
CA ASN A 73 29.23 6.40 -6.68
C ASN A 73 28.02 5.63 -7.23
N VAL A 74 28.07 4.29 -7.20
CA VAL A 74 26.93 3.45 -7.56
C VAL A 74 26.10 3.24 -6.31
N SER A 75 24.98 3.96 -6.24
CA SER A 75 24.00 3.85 -5.17
C SER A 75 23.21 2.55 -5.32
N VAL A 76 23.58 1.50 -4.58
CA VAL A 76 22.90 0.20 -4.60
C VAL A 76 21.95 0.13 -3.41
N LYS A 77 20.70 -0.23 -3.67
CA LYS A 77 19.65 -0.36 -2.66
C LYS A 77 19.83 -1.67 -1.88
N HIS A 78 20.01 -1.57 -0.57
CA HIS A 78 20.16 -2.70 0.34
C HIS A 78 19.01 -2.74 1.34
N TYR A 79 18.40 -3.91 1.50
CA TYR A 79 17.33 -4.14 2.48
C TYR A 79 17.93 -4.75 3.74
N ALA A 80 17.74 -4.09 4.89
CA ALA A 80 18.15 -4.61 6.19
C ALA A 80 17.24 -4.07 7.29
N PHE A 81 17.01 -4.87 8.34
CA PHE A 81 16.23 -4.44 9.51
C PHE A 81 16.84 -3.22 10.20
N ALA A 82 18.17 -3.10 10.20
CA ALA A 82 18.89 -1.95 10.77
C ALA A 82 18.68 -0.63 9.99
N ASN A 83 18.23 -0.72 8.73
CA ASN A 83 18.03 0.43 7.85
C ASN A 83 16.60 0.97 7.88
N TYR A 84 15.79 0.52 8.83
CA TYR A 84 14.38 0.89 8.90
C TYR A 84 14.19 2.40 9.14
N SER A 85 13.43 3.04 8.25
CA SER A 85 12.97 4.41 8.41
C SER A 85 11.59 4.59 7.77
N GLY A 86 10.56 4.82 8.59
CA GLY A 86 9.19 5.02 8.10
C GLY A 86 9.07 6.28 7.24
N ILE A 87 9.73 7.36 7.66
CA ILE A 87 9.78 8.63 6.95
C ILE A 87 11.11 8.70 6.19
N PRO A 88 11.12 9.02 4.89
CA PRO A 88 12.36 9.14 4.13
C PRO A 88 13.18 10.34 4.63
N ALA A 89 14.51 10.21 4.65
CA ALA A 89 15.41 11.24 5.16
C ALA A 89 15.19 12.61 4.51
N SER A 90 14.88 12.64 3.20
CA SER A 90 14.58 13.86 2.44
C SER A 90 13.33 14.63 2.91
N LEU A 91 12.47 14.01 3.71
CA LEU A 91 11.28 14.64 4.28
C LEU A 91 11.38 14.90 5.79
N LYS A 92 12.30 14.25 6.51
CA LYS A 92 12.39 14.36 7.98
C LYS A 92 12.61 15.80 8.43
N ASP A 93 13.51 16.53 7.77
CA ASP A 93 13.79 17.93 8.12
C ASP A 93 12.58 18.83 7.86
N LYS A 94 11.83 18.59 6.77
CA LYS A 94 10.62 19.36 6.47
C LYS A 94 9.54 19.16 7.54
N PHE A 95 9.33 17.92 7.97
CA PHE A 95 8.37 17.63 9.03
C PHE A 95 8.83 18.14 10.40
N ALA A 96 10.14 18.12 10.69
CA ALA A 96 10.67 18.60 11.97
C ALA A 96 10.53 20.13 12.15
N ASN A 97 10.46 20.87 11.04
CA ASN A 97 10.27 22.32 11.03
C ASN A 97 8.79 22.75 10.98
N GLU A 98 7.85 21.80 10.90
CA GLU A 98 6.44 22.10 10.78
C GLU A 98 5.80 22.34 12.16
N PRO A 99 5.33 23.57 12.49
CA PRO A 99 4.87 23.90 13.84
C PRO A 99 3.64 23.11 14.30
N LEU A 100 2.81 22.69 13.35
CA LEU A 100 1.57 21.95 13.62
C LEU A 100 1.81 20.46 13.90
N LEU A 101 3.03 19.94 13.69
CA LEU A 101 3.34 18.52 13.81
C LEU A 101 4.13 18.23 15.11
N PRO A 102 3.51 17.62 16.14
CA PRO A 102 4.22 17.32 17.37
C PRO A 102 5.28 16.23 17.16
N LYS A 103 6.46 16.40 17.77
CA LYS A 103 7.59 15.46 17.65
C LYS A 103 7.22 14.01 18.01
N PHE A 104 6.30 13.83 18.96
CA PHE A 104 5.78 12.51 19.33
C PHE A 104 5.04 11.83 18.17
N ALA A 105 4.19 12.56 17.45
CA ALA A 105 3.49 12.00 16.30
C ALA A 105 4.48 11.62 15.19
N LEU A 106 5.49 12.47 14.95
CA LEU A 106 6.53 12.20 13.97
C LEU A 106 7.32 10.92 14.29
N ALA A 107 7.77 10.76 15.54
CA ALA A 107 8.52 9.58 15.98
C ALA A 107 7.66 8.31 15.93
N THR A 108 6.40 8.40 16.35
CA THR A 108 5.45 7.29 16.30
C THR A 108 5.23 6.85 14.85
N PHE A 109 5.08 7.81 13.94
CA PHE A 109 4.90 7.52 12.52
C PHE A 109 6.16 6.91 11.90
N ASP A 110 7.34 7.44 12.21
CA ASP A 110 8.61 6.91 11.73
C ASP A 110 8.80 5.45 12.18
N HIS A 111 8.45 5.11 13.42
CA HIS A 111 8.59 3.75 13.95
C HIS A 111 7.51 2.77 13.49
N LEU A 112 6.24 3.20 13.41
CA LEU A 112 5.13 2.28 13.19
C LEU A 112 4.70 2.14 11.74
N LEU A 113 5.01 3.10 10.85
CA LEU A 113 4.44 3.12 9.50
C LEU A 113 4.72 1.82 8.72
N GLY A 114 5.97 1.36 8.67
CA GLY A 114 6.32 0.15 7.93
C GLY A 114 5.71 -1.12 8.54
N PRO A 115 5.92 -1.41 9.84
CA PRO A 115 5.30 -2.56 10.50
C PRO A 115 3.77 -2.56 10.38
N ALA A 116 3.12 -1.40 10.55
CA ALA A 116 1.66 -1.30 10.40
C ALA A 116 1.21 -1.63 8.98
N LEU A 117 1.90 -1.14 7.95
CA LEU A 117 1.59 -1.48 6.54
C LEU A 117 1.83 -2.96 6.23
N ILE A 118 2.89 -3.56 6.77
CA ILE A 118 3.16 -5.00 6.60
C ILE A 118 2.08 -5.83 7.30
N VAL A 119 1.81 -5.58 8.58
CA VAL A 119 0.83 -6.34 9.35
C VAL A 119 -0.55 -6.22 8.73
N THR A 120 -1.00 -5.00 8.41
CA THR A 120 -2.30 -4.79 7.76
C THR A 120 -2.36 -5.37 6.35
N GLY A 121 -1.26 -5.33 5.59
CA GLY A 121 -1.15 -5.95 4.27
C GLY A 121 -1.26 -7.48 4.32
N VAL A 122 -0.52 -8.14 5.21
CA VAL A 122 -0.62 -9.60 5.45
C VAL A 122 -2.02 -9.97 5.90
N MET A 123 -2.55 -9.23 6.88
CA MET A 123 -3.88 -9.44 7.44
C MET A 123 -4.96 -9.35 6.35
N LEU A 124 -4.86 -8.34 5.46
CA LEU A 124 -5.74 -8.17 4.31
C LEU A 124 -5.58 -9.30 3.28
N LEU A 125 -4.35 -9.75 2.98
CA LEU A 125 -4.11 -10.83 2.01
C LEU A 125 -4.59 -12.20 2.49
N ILE A 126 -4.39 -12.52 3.77
CA ILE A 126 -4.93 -13.73 4.41
C ILE A 126 -6.47 -13.61 4.57
N GLY A 127 -6.98 -12.39 4.68
CA GLY A 127 -8.41 -12.12 4.85
C GLY A 127 -8.86 -12.28 6.29
N LEU A 128 -7.92 -12.12 7.23
CA LEU A 128 -8.19 -12.10 8.66
C LEU A 128 -8.65 -10.68 9.03
N GLY A 129 -9.86 -10.50 9.58
CA GLY A 129 -10.34 -9.19 10.02
C GLY A 129 -10.32 -8.10 8.94
N THR A 130 -10.78 -8.44 7.74
CA THR A 130 -10.61 -7.62 6.52
C THR A 130 -11.20 -6.21 6.65
N ARG A 131 -12.25 -6.03 7.46
CA ARG A 131 -12.84 -4.72 7.75
C ARG A 131 -11.94 -3.84 8.60
N ILE A 132 -11.34 -4.42 9.63
CA ILE A 132 -10.45 -3.71 10.56
C ILE A 132 -9.17 -3.33 9.84
N SER A 133 -8.58 -4.24 9.06
CA SER A 133 -7.36 -3.94 8.29
C SER A 133 -7.60 -2.83 7.27
N LEU A 134 -8.73 -2.84 6.54
CA LEU A 134 -9.10 -1.76 5.63
C LEU A 134 -9.30 -0.43 6.36
N PHE A 135 -9.95 -0.44 7.52
CA PHE A 135 -10.15 0.76 8.32
C PHE A 135 -8.84 1.34 8.84
N VAL A 136 -7.95 0.49 9.36
CA VAL A 136 -6.61 0.91 9.80
C VAL A 136 -5.79 1.45 8.63
N GLN A 137 -5.82 0.80 7.46
CA GLN A 137 -5.18 1.33 6.25
C GLN A 137 -5.75 2.70 5.86
N ALA A 138 -7.07 2.88 5.91
CA ALA A 138 -7.71 4.17 5.63
C ALA A 138 -7.18 5.27 6.57
N LEU A 139 -7.07 4.99 7.87
CA LEU A 139 -6.51 5.92 8.85
C LEU A 139 -5.04 6.25 8.58
N ILE A 140 -4.22 5.26 8.22
CA ILE A 140 -2.81 5.47 7.87
C ILE A 140 -2.70 6.40 6.65
N TYR A 141 -3.48 6.14 5.59
CA TYR A 141 -3.46 6.99 4.39
C TYR A 141 -4.04 8.39 4.64
N LEU A 142 -5.05 8.52 5.50
CA LEU A 142 -5.56 9.83 5.91
C LEU A 142 -4.50 10.64 6.66
N ALA A 143 -3.81 10.02 7.62
CA ALA A 143 -2.72 10.65 8.37
C ALA A 143 -1.55 11.04 7.46
N LEU A 144 -1.19 10.18 6.49
CA LEU A 144 -0.18 10.51 5.49
C LEU A 144 -0.59 11.71 4.62
N THR A 145 -1.86 11.78 4.20
CA THR A 145 -2.38 12.92 3.44
C THR A 145 -2.28 14.22 4.23
N VAL A 146 -2.65 14.20 5.51
CA VAL A 146 -2.50 15.37 6.40
C VAL A 146 -1.03 15.80 6.49
N GLY A 147 -0.10 14.84 6.65
CA GLY A 147 1.33 15.13 6.66
C GLY A 147 1.81 15.78 5.36
N LEU A 148 1.41 15.24 4.20
CA LEU A 148 1.80 15.79 2.90
C LEU A 148 1.20 17.18 2.60
N ILE A 149 -0.01 17.46 3.11
CA ILE A 149 -0.61 18.80 3.06
C ILE A 149 0.26 19.78 3.84
N LEU A 150 0.72 19.40 5.03
CA LEU A 150 1.55 20.23 5.90
C LEU A 150 2.88 20.63 5.25
N ILE A 151 3.52 19.71 4.52
CA ILE A 151 4.81 19.97 3.85
C ILE A 151 4.67 20.42 2.39
N ASP A 152 3.46 20.84 1.98
CA ASP A 152 3.11 21.34 0.65
C ASP A 152 3.60 20.44 -0.52
N LYS A 153 3.19 19.16 -0.49
CA LYS A 153 3.51 18.18 -1.53
C LYS A 153 2.26 17.66 -2.26
N PRO A 154 1.69 18.42 -3.20
CA PRO A 154 0.45 18.09 -3.89
C PRO A 154 0.51 16.79 -4.70
N ASP A 155 1.65 16.47 -5.30
CA ASP A 155 1.81 15.27 -6.13
C ASP A 155 1.51 13.97 -5.37
N GLY A 156 1.94 13.90 -4.11
CA GLY A 156 1.70 12.74 -3.27
C GLY A 156 0.26 12.69 -2.72
N ILE A 157 -0.39 13.84 -2.51
CA ILE A 157 -1.75 13.93 -1.98
C ILE A 157 -2.73 13.27 -2.93
N THR A 158 -2.66 13.56 -4.23
CA THR A 158 -3.56 12.99 -5.24
C THR A 158 -3.44 11.46 -5.29
N TYR A 159 -2.20 10.96 -5.28
CA TYR A 159 -1.94 9.53 -5.31
C TYR A 159 -2.47 8.81 -4.06
N LEU A 160 -2.34 9.43 -2.88
CA LEU A 160 -2.91 8.91 -1.64
C LEU A 160 -4.43 9.01 -1.60
N GLY A 161 -5.01 10.09 -2.14
CA GLY A 161 -6.46 10.27 -2.25
C GLY A 161 -7.13 9.15 -3.03
N VAL A 162 -6.53 8.73 -4.16
CA VAL A 162 -7.02 7.55 -4.92
C VAL A 162 -7.00 6.29 -4.05
N HIS A 163 -5.98 6.10 -3.20
CA HIS A 163 -5.92 4.94 -2.31
C HIS A 163 -7.03 4.96 -1.26
N VAL A 164 -7.30 6.13 -0.67
CA VAL A 164 -8.41 6.28 0.28
C VAL A 164 -9.74 5.94 -0.39
N ALA A 165 -9.96 6.40 -1.63
CA ALA A 165 -11.16 6.06 -2.39
C ALA A 165 -11.27 4.55 -2.68
N MET A 166 -10.17 3.91 -3.08
CA MET A 166 -10.13 2.47 -3.31
C MET A 166 -10.40 1.66 -2.03
N ILE A 167 -9.88 2.11 -0.89
CA ILE A 167 -10.12 1.46 0.41
C ILE A 167 -11.58 1.64 0.84
N ALA A 168 -12.15 2.83 0.68
CA ALA A 168 -13.57 3.08 0.94
C ALA A 168 -14.45 2.18 0.07
N PHE A 169 -14.13 2.05 -1.22
CA PHE A 169 -14.84 1.15 -2.13
C PHE A 169 -14.69 -0.33 -1.71
N ALA A 170 -13.48 -0.75 -1.33
CA ALA A 170 -13.26 -2.09 -0.78
C ALA A 170 -14.06 -2.33 0.51
N LEU A 171 -14.18 -1.33 1.40
CA LEU A 171 -15.00 -1.40 2.61
C LEU A 171 -16.49 -1.62 2.30
N VAL A 172 -17.02 -0.92 1.29
CA VAL A 172 -18.41 -1.11 0.82
C VAL A 172 -18.61 -2.51 0.25
N LEU A 173 -17.61 -3.04 -0.47
CA LEU A 173 -17.64 -4.37 -1.07
C LEU A 173 -17.27 -5.49 -0.08
N ALA A 174 -16.83 -5.16 1.15
CA ALA A 174 -16.39 -6.15 2.15
C ALA A 174 -17.47 -7.15 2.56
N LYS A 175 -18.75 -6.84 2.31
CA LYS A 175 -19.89 -7.77 2.48
C LYS A 175 -19.84 -8.97 1.52
N TYR A 176 -19.14 -8.86 0.39
CA TYR A 176 -19.00 -9.91 -0.61
C TYR A 176 -17.71 -10.74 -0.46
N ASN A 177 -17.04 -10.64 0.69
CA ASN A 177 -15.79 -11.36 0.94
C ASN A 177 -16.04 -12.87 1.16
N LYS A 178 -16.16 -13.62 0.06
CA LYS A 178 -16.35 -15.08 0.09
C LYS A 178 -15.05 -15.86 0.34
N PHE A 179 -13.88 -15.24 0.14
CA PHE A 179 -12.56 -15.86 0.25
C PHE A 179 -11.81 -15.45 1.55
N ALA A 180 -12.53 -15.25 2.65
CA ALA A 180 -11.93 -15.01 3.96
C ALA A 180 -11.73 -16.34 4.70
N LEU A 181 -10.53 -16.57 5.23
CA LEU A 181 -10.24 -17.76 6.06
C LEU A 181 -11.08 -17.79 7.35
N PHE A 182 -11.50 -16.63 7.88
CA PHE A 182 -12.39 -16.52 9.02
C PHE A 182 -13.66 -15.74 8.64
N LYS A 183 -14.77 -16.46 8.44
CA LYS A 183 -16.10 -15.93 8.04
C LYS A 183 -16.76 -15.03 9.12
N LYS A 184 -16.18 -14.91 10.31
CA LYS A 184 -16.87 -14.35 11.51
C LYS A 184 -16.40 -12.96 11.98
N TRP A 185 -15.43 -12.32 11.33
CA TRP A 185 -14.88 -11.01 11.77
C TRP A 185 -14.50 -10.09 10.60
#